data_AF-A0A3M2A9R4-F1
#
_entry.id   AF-A0A3M2A9R4-F1
#
_cell.length_a   1.000
_cell.length_b   1.000
_cell.length_c   1.000
_cell.angle_alpha   90.00
_cell.angle_beta   90.00
_cell.angle_gamma   90.00
#
_symmetry.space_group_name_H-M   'P 1'
#
loop_
_entity.id
_entity.type
_entity.pdbx_description
1 polymer ?
#
loop_
_entity_poly.entity_id
_entity_poly.type
_entity_poly.pdbx_seq_one_letter_code
_entity_poly.pdbx_strand_id
1 'polypeptide(L)' 'MMLVAPSDVDGSYLWHKVNGTQTSVGGGGGAMPADGMGMSLADLDPDAVDTIRAWIECGAPP' A
#
# COMPACT_ATOMS: atom_id res chain seq x y z
N MET A 1 -4.77 -13.00 -3.99
CA MET A 1 -3.81 -11.90 -3.75
C MET A 1 -3.73 -11.68 -2.25
N MET A 2 -2.52 -11.70 -1.70
CA MET A 2 -2.32 -11.52 -0.26
C MET A 2 -2.34 -10.03 0.09
N LEU A 3 -2.94 -9.65 1.21
CA LEU A 3 -2.97 -8.24 1.62
C LEU A 3 -1.56 -7.74 1.95
N VAL A 4 -0.81 -8.52 2.71
CA VAL A 4 0.61 -8.30 3.04
C VAL A 4 1.34 -9.61 2.87
N ALA A 5 2.31 -9.65 1.97
CA ALA A 5 3.24 -10.76 1.76
C ALA A 5 4.59 -10.39 2.40
N PRO A 6 4.96 -11.01 3.54
CA PRO A 6 6.22 -10.71 4.23
C PRO A 6 7.43 -10.83 3.30
N SER A 7 8.31 -9.82 3.33
CA SER A 7 9.51 -9.73 2.48
C SER A 7 9.24 -9.68 0.97
N ASP A 8 7.97 -9.53 0.56
CA ASP A 8 7.55 -9.44 -0.84
C ASP A 8 6.61 -8.25 -1.06
N VAL A 9 7.20 -7.12 -1.43
CA VAL A 9 6.49 -5.86 -1.68
C VAL A 9 5.56 -5.97 -2.90
N ASP A 10 6.03 -6.60 -3.97
CA ASP A 10 5.27 -6.75 -5.22
C ASP A 10 4.15 -7.81 -5.10
N GLY A 11 4.27 -8.75 -4.15
CA GLY A 11 3.19 -9.66 -3.78
C GLY A 11 2.15 -9.05 -2.83
N SER A 12 2.42 -7.87 -2.25
CA SER A 12 1.60 -7.25 -1.21
C SER A 12 0.55 -6.29 -1.81
N TYR A 13 -0.73 -6.66 -1.72
CA TYR A 13 -1.78 -5.77 -2.24
C TYR A 13 -1.88 -4.44 -1.51
N LEU A 14 -1.57 -4.41 -0.22
CA LEU A 14 -1.50 -3.18 0.57
C LEU A 14 -0.57 -2.17 -0.12
N TRP A 15 0.62 -2.60 -0.53
CA TRP A 15 1.59 -1.78 -1.25
C TRP A 15 0.99 -1.22 -2.53
N HIS A 16 0.35 -2.06 -3.35
CA HIS A 16 -0.28 -1.60 -4.58
C HIS A 16 -1.40 -0.58 -4.36
N LYS A 17 -2.12 -0.67 -3.24
CA LYS A 17 -3.18 0.31 -2.92
C LYS A 17 -2.62 1.65 -2.46
N VAL A 18 -1.51 1.67 -1.71
CA VAL A 18 -0.90 2.94 -1.27
C VAL A 18 0.00 3.57 -2.35
N ASN A 19 0.62 2.75 -3.20
CA ASN A 19 1.48 3.20 -4.31
C ASN A 19 0.72 3.37 -5.65
N GLY A 20 -0.60 3.21 -5.65
CA GLY A 20 -1.46 3.46 -6.81
C GLY A 20 -1.27 2.53 -8.01
N THR A 21 -0.68 1.36 -7.81
CA THR A 21 -0.42 0.36 -8.86
C THR A 21 -1.40 -0.83 -8.82
N GLN A 22 -2.48 -0.76 -8.04
CA GLN A 22 -3.46 -1.84 -7.88
C GLN A 22 -4.06 -2.36 -9.19
N THR A 23 -4.26 -1.49 -10.19
CA THR A 23 -4.81 -1.89 -11.49
C THR A 23 -3.81 -2.72 -12.32
N SER A 24 -2.51 -2.55 -12.09
CA SER A 24 -1.47 -3.32 -12.79
C SER A 24 -1.37 -4.79 -12.35
N VAL A 25 -1.90 -5.11 -11.15
CA VAL A 25 -1.95 -6.47 -10.59
C VAL A 25 -3.35 -7.09 -10.64
N GLY A 26 -4.24 -6.55 -11.47
CA GLY A 26 -5.62 -7.05 -11.61
C GLY A 26 -6.54 -6.68 -10.43
N GLY A 27 -6.13 -5.75 -9.58
CA GLY A 27 -6.96 -5.16 -8.53
C GLY A 27 -7.95 -4.12 -9.06
N GLY A 28 -8.75 -3.58 -8.15
CA GLY A 28 -9.84 -2.64 -8.47
C GLY A 28 -9.90 -1.39 -7.59
N GLY A 29 -10.69 -0.42 -8.05
CA GLY A 29 -10.88 0.88 -7.41
C GLY A 29 -9.65 1.81 -7.54
N GLY A 30 -9.66 2.87 -6.75
CA GLY A 30 -8.55 3.83 -6.68
C GLY A 30 -7.44 3.42 -5.71
N ALA A 31 -6.36 4.20 -5.74
CA ALA A 31 -5.36 4.22 -4.68
C ALA A 31 -6.03 4.64 -3.35
N MET A 32 -5.46 4.17 -2.25
CA MET A 32 -5.94 4.46 -0.90
C MET A 32 -4.91 5.31 -0.17
N PRO A 33 -5.34 6.28 0.66
CA PRO A 33 -6.72 6.49 1.11
C PRO A 33 -7.63 7.20 0.09
N ALA A 34 -8.86 6.73 -0.05
CA ALA A 34 -9.86 7.41 -0.89
C ALA A 34 -10.38 8.68 -0.21
N ASP A 35 -10.60 9.73 -1.00
CA ASP A 35 -11.16 11.00 -0.53
C ASP A 35 -12.49 10.79 0.22
N GLY A 36 -12.69 11.56 1.29
CA GLY A 36 -13.96 11.58 2.04
C GLY A 36 -14.06 10.56 3.17
N MET A 37 -13.01 9.78 3.45
CA MET A 37 -12.95 8.85 4.60
C MET A 37 -12.25 9.44 5.84
N GLY A 38 -12.24 10.77 5.98
CA GLY A 38 -11.51 11.47 7.05
C GLY A 38 -10.01 11.60 6.80
N MET A 39 -9.53 11.06 5.68
CA MET A 39 -8.20 11.28 5.12
C MET A 39 -8.28 11.13 3.59
N SER A 40 -7.27 11.60 2.89
CA SER A 40 -7.07 11.48 1.44
C SER A 40 -5.64 11.03 1.12
N LEU A 41 -5.38 10.68 -0.14
CA LEU A 41 -4.01 10.49 -0.63
C LEU A 41 -3.14 11.74 -0.44
N ALA A 42 -3.72 12.94 -0.52
CA ALA A 42 -2.98 14.17 -0.30
C ALA A 42 -2.57 14.37 1.16
N ASP A 43 -3.23 13.69 2.10
CA ASP A 43 -2.92 13.72 3.53
C ASP A 43 -1.87 12.67 3.93
N LEU A 44 -1.52 11.75 3.03
CA LEU A 44 -0.54 10.71 3.30
C LEU A 44 0.87 11.28 3.17
N ASP A 45 1.60 11.29 4.29
CA ASP A 45 3.01 11.64 4.32
C ASP A 45 3.80 10.72 3.37
N PRO A 46 4.58 11.24 2.40
CA PRO A 46 5.44 10.43 1.56
C PRO A 46 6.35 9.48 2.37
N ASP A 47 6.84 9.92 3.54
CA ASP A 47 7.68 9.10 4.42
C ASP A 47 6.91 7.91 5.01
N ALA A 48 5.58 8.02 5.13
CA ALA A 48 4.74 6.91 5.59
C ALA A 48 4.63 5.80 4.53
N VAL A 49 4.60 6.15 3.23
CA VAL A 49 4.60 5.16 2.14
C VAL A 49 5.91 4.38 2.14
N ASP A 50 7.04 5.06 2.28
CA ASP A 50 8.35 4.42 2.38
C ASP A 50 8.49 3.59 3.66
N THR A 51 7.91 4.05 4.78
CA THR A 51 7.86 3.27 6.03
C THR A 51 7.08 1.96 5.84
N ILE A 52 5.93 1.99 5.14
CA ILE A 52 5.16 0.78 4.83
C ILE A 52 5.98 -0.16 3.95
N ARG A 53 6.66 0.36 2.93
CA ARG A 53 7.54 -0.43 2.06
C ARG A 53 8.62 -1.14 2.88
N ALA A 54 9.37 -0.39 3.70
CA ALA A 54 10.44 -0.93 4.52
C ALA A 54 9.93 -1.97 5.53
N TRP A 55 8.76 -1.74 6.14
CA TRP A 55 8.12 -2.69 7.03
C TRP A 55 7.81 -4.03 6.32
N ILE A 56 7.28 -4.00 5.10
CA ILE A 56 7.05 -5.21 4.30
C ILE A 56 8.38 -5.89 3.95
N GLU A 57 9.38 -5.15 3.49
CA GLU A 57 10.71 -5.66 3.15
C GLU A 57 11.38 -6.37 4.35
N CYS A 58 11.21 -5.83 5.56
CA CYS A 58 11.68 -6.42 6.82
C CYS A 58 10.87 -7.64 7.29
N GLY A 59 9.93 -8.13 6.49
CA GLY A 59 9.14 -9.32 6.83
C GLY A 59 7.86 -9.02 7.60
N ALA A 60 7.36 -7.79 7.56
CA ALA A 60 6.12 -7.35 8.20
C ALA A 60 6.01 -7.78 9.67
N PRO A 61 6.98 -7.39 10.54
CA PRO A 61 6.94 -7.75 11.95
C PRO A 61 5.69 -7.17 12.65
N PRO A 62 5.19 -7.85 13.70
CA PRO A 62 3.97 -7.45 14.41
C PRO A 62 4.09 -6.11 15.14
#